data_AF-A0A0L1IH88-F1
#
_entry.id   AF-A0A0L1IH88-F1
#
_cell.length_a   1.000
_cell.length_b   1.000
_cell.length_c   1.000
_cell.angle_alpha   90.00
_cell.angle_beta   90.00
_cell.angle_gamma   90.00
#
_symmetry.space_group_name_H-M   'P 1'
#
loop_
_entity.id
_entity.type
_entity.pdbx_description
1 polymer ?
#
loop_
_entity_poly.entity_id
_entity_poly.type
_entity_poly.pdbx_seq_one_letter_code
_entity_poly.pdbx_strand_id
1 'polypeptide(L)'
;MADVFEYLDKNYTNFIQAQKGSEFEDRIVKLLNISSFVKLNSINKKETINDIRIYEFPNQKNISKQDKNLINKKWDDLKQEVLSKNNIEIIKNPFKTLKNHFIVEPYGSQNFPDILVFCGSVVFPIEIKFSKTKNSRPTWNSNLPKSLCIYIFAIANEGLTFFKGEDFLSNDVRIALNNFFDDLTKKLDYKSLKEKIKTQEENNIFGLYPYVRKAFQYSKEFCTLDVNINIFEKELNKKWHNNVIKLIKGDDSDE
;
A
#
# COMPACT_ATOMS: atom_id res chain seq x y z
N MET A 1 11.14 -13.52 2.02
CA MET A 1 10.93 -12.15 1.50
C MET A 1 12.09 -11.21 1.83
N ALA A 2 12.87 -11.41 2.90
CA ALA A 2 14.01 -10.54 3.20
C ALA A 2 15.03 -10.49 2.04
N ASP A 3 15.37 -11.66 1.49
CA ASP A 3 16.29 -11.81 0.35
C ASP A 3 15.85 -10.99 -0.89
N VAL A 4 14.55 -10.78 -1.09
CA VAL A 4 14.02 -9.93 -2.18
C VAL A 4 14.51 -8.49 -1.98
N PHE A 5 14.37 -7.95 -0.78
CA PHE A 5 14.75 -6.59 -0.47
C PHE A 5 16.27 -6.42 -0.32
N GLU A 6 16.97 -7.43 0.19
CA GLU A 6 18.44 -7.46 0.19
C GLU A 6 19.01 -7.49 -1.24
N TYR A 7 18.36 -8.22 -2.15
CA TYR A 7 18.72 -8.20 -3.57
C TYR A 7 18.41 -6.84 -4.21
N LEU A 8 17.23 -6.27 -3.92
CA LEU A 8 16.82 -4.97 -4.43
C LEU A 8 17.81 -3.87 -4.03
N ASP A 9 18.25 -3.85 -2.76
CA ASP A 9 19.25 -2.91 -2.25
C ASP A 9 20.60 -3.07 -2.97
N LYS A 10 21.12 -4.31 -3.06
CA LYS A 10 22.41 -4.59 -3.71
C LYS A 10 22.42 -4.31 -5.21
N ASN A 11 21.26 -4.40 -5.87
CA ASN A 11 21.14 -4.34 -7.33
C ASN A 11 20.24 -3.19 -7.82
N TYR A 12 20.04 -2.14 -7.01
CA TYR A 12 19.05 -1.09 -7.29
C TYR A 12 19.25 -0.39 -8.65
N THR A 13 20.48 -0.31 -9.15
CA THR A 13 20.81 0.26 -10.46
C THR A 13 20.05 -0.43 -11.61
N ASN A 14 19.85 -1.74 -11.50
CA ASN A 14 19.06 -2.53 -12.46
C ASN A 14 17.56 -2.23 -12.39
N PHE A 15 17.07 -1.52 -11.37
CA PHE A 15 15.66 -1.18 -11.24
C PHE A 15 15.39 0.26 -11.67
N ILE A 16 16.27 1.20 -11.30
CA ILE A 16 16.12 2.62 -11.65
C ILE A 16 16.28 2.92 -13.15
N GLN A 17 16.83 1.99 -13.94
CA GLN A 17 16.89 2.11 -15.39
C GLN A 17 15.51 2.01 -16.08
N ALA A 18 14.46 1.65 -15.36
CA ALA A 18 13.10 1.66 -15.88
C ALA A 18 12.74 3.03 -16.45
N GLN A 19 12.03 3.04 -17.58
CA GLN A 19 11.59 4.26 -18.25
C GLN A 19 10.09 4.50 -18.08
N LYS A 20 9.35 3.65 -17.38
CA LYS A 20 7.92 3.82 -17.05
C LYS A 20 7.63 3.19 -15.70
N GLY A 21 6.58 3.68 -15.02
CA GLY A 21 6.12 3.08 -13.76
C GLY A 21 5.78 1.60 -13.91
N SER A 22 5.01 1.26 -14.95
CA SER A 22 4.67 -0.14 -15.25
C SER A 22 5.90 -1.03 -15.48
N GLU A 23 6.95 -0.51 -16.11
CA GLU A 23 8.19 -1.27 -16.32
C GLU A 23 8.94 -1.49 -15.00
N PHE A 24 8.93 -0.50 -14.11
CA PHE A 24 9.49 -0.62 -12.77
C PHE A 24 8.72 -1.65 -11.93
N GLU A 25 7.39 -1.59 -11.95
CA GLU A 25 6.49 -2.58 -11.33
C GLU A 25 6.76 -4.00 -11.86
N ASP A 26 6.88 -4.16 -13.18
CA ASP A 26 7.21 -5.45 -13.80
C ASP A 26 8.54 -6.01 -13.30
N ARG A 27 9.56 -5.16 -13.07
CA ARG A 27 10.86 -5.58 -12.52
C ARG A 27 10.71 -6.08 -11.07
N ILE A 28 9.89 -5.42 -10.24
CA ILE A 28 9.61 -5.87 -8.87
C ILE A 28 8.82 -7.19 -8.86
N VAL A 29 7.81 -7.32 -9.72
CA VAL A 29 7.03 -8.56 -9.88
C VAL A 29 7.92 -9.73 -10.34
N LYS A 30 8.83 -9.48 -11.29
CA LYS A 30 9.82 -10.48 -11.74
C LYS A 30 10.74 -10.89 -10.59
N LEU A 31 11.20 -9.94 -9.78
CA LEU A 31 12.03 -10.22 -8.61
C LEU A 31 11.31 -11.16 -7.63
N LEU A 32 10.05 -10.88 -7.30
CA LEU A 32 9.26 -11.78 -6.44
C LEU A 32 9.15 -13.20 -7.02
N ASN A 33 8.83 -13.31 -8.32
CA ASN A 33 8.71 -14.61 -9.00
C ASN A 33 10.00 -15.44 -8.96
N ILE A 34 11.17 -14.81 -9.17
CA ILE A 34 12.45 -15.55 -9.13
C ILE A 34 12.91 -15.87 -7.70
N SER A 35 12.36 -15.19 -6.69
CA SER A 35 12.65 -15.42 -5.26
C SER A 35 11.68 -16.43 -4.61
N SER A 36 11.21 -17.43 -5.38
CA SER A 36 10.35 -18.53 -4.91
C SER A 36 8.94 -18.12 -4.44
N PHE A 37 8.48 -16.90 -4.73
CA PHE A 37 7.08 -16.54 -4.53
C PHE A 37 6.25 -16.90 -5.76
N VAL A 38 5.07 -17.45 -5.53
CA VAL A 38 4.13 -17.84 -6.59
C VAL A 38 3.09 -16.74 -6.80
N LYS A 39 3.04 -16.17 -8.01
CA LYS A 39 1.98 -15.24 -8.40
C LYS A 39 0.64 -15.97 -8.56
N LEU A 40 -0.43 -15.43 -7.97
CA LEU A 40 -1.80 -15.82 -8.30
C LEU A 40 -2.24 -15.09 -9.58
N ASN A 41 -2.82 -15.82 -10.54
CA ASN A 41 -3.10 -15.34 -11.90
C ASN A 41 -4.43 -14.59 -12.02
N SER A 42 -4.75 -13.76 -11.02
CA SER A 42 -6.07 -13.18 -10.90
C SER A 42 -6.18 -11.83 -11.61
N ILE A 43 -7.21 -11.65 -12.43
CA ILE A 43 -7.47 -10.40 -13.17
C ILE A 43 -8.58 -9.57 -12.48
N ASN A 44 -9.37 -10.22 -11.60
CA ASN A 44 -10.45 -9.58 -10.86
C ASN A 44 -10.72 -10.28 -9.51
N LYS A 45 -11.55 -9.65 -8.66
CA LYS A 45 -11.91 -10.19 -7.33
C LYS A 45 -12.42 -11.63 -7.39
N LYS A 46 -13.25 -11.98 -8.38
CA LYS A 46 -13.88 -13.31 -8.47
C LYS A 46 -12.82 -14.39 -8.74
N GLU A 47 -11.90 -14.11 -9.65
CA GLU A 47 -10.76 -14.98 -9.96
C GLU A 47 -9.81 -15.09 -8.78
N THR A 48 -9.48 -13.99 -8.09
CA THR A 48 -8.63 -14.01 -6.89
C THR A 48 -9.18 -14.96 -5.84
N ILE A 49 -10.47 -14.81 -5.51
CA ILE A 49 -11.13 -15.69 -4.53
C ILE A 49 -11.15 -17.14 -5.03
N ASN A 50 -11.30 -17.37 -6.33
CA ASN A 50 -11.28 -18.71 -6.90
C ASN A 50 -9.90 -19.36 -6.81
N ASP A 51 -8.83 -18.62 -7.12
CA ASP A 51 -7.45 -19.09 -6.99
C ASP A 51 -7.13 -19.44 -5.54
N ILE A 52 -7.46 -18.55 -4.59
CA ILE A 52 -7.29 -18.80 -3.15
C ILE A 52 -7.99 -20.10 -2.74
N ARG A 53 -9.21 -20.34 -3.23
CA ARG A 53 -9.96 -21.57 -2.95
C ARG A 53 -9.26 -22.83 -3.48
N ILE A 54 -8.69 -22.77 -4.68
CA ILE A 54 -7.93 -23.89 -5.25
C ILE A 54 -6.72 -24.21 -4.37
N TYR A 55 -6.01 -23.19 -3.89
CA TYR A 55 -4.87 -23.37 -3.00
C TYR A 55 -5.27 -23.86 -1.61
N GLU A 56 -6.35 -23.36 -1.01
CA GLU A 56 -6.79 -23.77 0.34
C GLU A 56 -7.43 -25.17 0.35
N PHE A 57 -7.96 -25.63 -0.79
CA PHE A 57 -8.66 -26.91 -0.91
C PHE A 57 -8.20 -27.72 -2.15
N PRO A 58 -6.90 -28.06 -2.28
CA PRO A 58 -6.33 -28.58 -3.52
C PRO A 58 -6.90 -29.93 -3.99
N ASN A 59 -7.46 -30.72 -3.07
CA ASN A 59 -8.00 -32.06 -3.35
C ASN A 59 -9.54 -32.09 -3.39
N GLN A 60 -10.21 -30.94 -3.30
CA GLN A 60 -11.67 -30.88 -3.29
C GLN A 60 -12.23 -30.52 -4.67
N LYS A 61 -12.82 -31.49 -5.36
CA LYS A 61 -13.54 -31.25 -6.63
C LYS A 61 -14.74 -30.30 -6.45
N ASN A 62 -15.42 -30.39 -5.31
CA ASN A 62 -16.58 -29.57 -4.97
C ASN A 62 -16.37 -28.92 -3.61
N ILE A 63 -16.00 -27.65 -3.61
CA ILE A 63 -15.89 -26.84 -2.39
C ILE A 63 -17.30 -26.47 -1.91
N SER A 64 -17.58 -26.78 -0.64
CA SER A 64 -18.88 -26.56 -0.03
C SER A 64 -19.28 -25.07 -0.02
N LYS A 65 -20.59 -24.78 0.08
CA LYS A 65 -21.06 -23.38 0.23
C LYS A 65 -20.49 -22.73 1.49
N GLN A 66 -20.34 -23.51 2.57
CA GLN A 66 -19.79 -23.03 3.84
C GLN A 66 -18.32 -22.63 3.70
N ASP A 67 -17.50 -23.45 3.05
CA ASP A 67 -16.08 -23.16 2.82
C ASP A 67 -15.90 -21.96 1.88
N LYS A 68 -16.73 -21.86 0.83
CA LYS A 68 -16.74 -20.69 -0.06
C LYS A 68 -17.03 -19.40 0.70
N ASN A 69 -18.00 -19.43 1.62
CA ASN A 69 -18.35 -18.29 2.47
C ASN A 69 -17.24 -17.96 3.46
N LEU A 70 -16.57 -18.97 4.03
CA LEU A 70 -15.43 -18.78 4.92
C LEU A 70 -14.27 -18.07 4.22
N ILE A 71 -13.91 -18.49 3.01
CA ILE A 71 -12.85 -17.83 2.22
C ILE A 71 -13.23 -16.38 1.89
N ASN A 72 -14.48 -16.14 1.48
CA ASN A 72 -14.95 -14.77 1.21
C ASN A 72 -14.81 -13.89 2.44
N LYS A 73 -15.25 -14.38 3.61
CA LYS A 73 -15.16 -13.65 4.86
C LYS A 73 -13.70 -13.34 5.22
N LYS A 74 -12.81 -14.35 5.19
CA LYS A 74 -11.37 -14.16 5.43
C LYS A 74 -10.75 -13.11 4.50
N TRP A 75 -11.13 -13.12 3.23
CA TRP A 75 -10.65 -12.15 2.24
C TRP A 75 -11.16 -10.74 2.51
N ASP A 76 -12.45 -10.59 2.82
CA ASP A 76 -13.03 -9.28 3.13
C ASP A 76 -12.48 -8.72 4.45
N ASP A 77 -12.26 -9.56 5.48
CA ASP A 77 -11.62 -9.19 6.74
C ASP A 77 -10.17 -8.73 6.51
N LEU A 78 -9.37 -9.52 5.76
CA LEU A 78 -8.01 -9.14 5.36
C LEU A 78 -7.98 -7.81 4.61
N LYS A 79 -8.94 -7.58 3.72
CA LYS A 79 -9.07 -6.31 3.00
C LYS A 79 -9.31 -5.14 3.95
N GLN A 80 -10.15 -5.30 4.98
CA GLN A 80 -10.35 -4.23 5.97
C GLN A 80 -9.07 -3.92 6.74
N GLU A 81 -8.31 -4.95 7.15
CA GLU A 81 -7.04 -4.76 7.86
C GLU A 81 -6.00 -4.03 6.99
N VAL A 82 -5.86 -4.44 5.72
CA VAL A 82 -4.93 -3.81 4.75
C VAL A 82 -5.35 -2.38 4.43
N LEU A 83 -6.65 -2.11 4.30
CA LEU A 83 -7.17 -0.78 3.93
C LEU A 83 -7.37 0.16 5.12
N SER A 84 -7.26 -0.33 6.35
CA SER A 84 -7.32 0.51 7.55
C SER A 84 -6.24 1.58 7.52
N LYS A 85 -6.61 2.83 7.81
CA LYS A 85 -5.71 3.99 7.72
C LYS A 85 -4.75 4.10 8.89
N ASN A 86 -5.16 3.56 10.05
CA ASN A 86 -4.45 3.68 11.31
C ASN A 86 -4.05 2.31 11.88
N ASN A 87 -4.15 1.22 11.10
CA ASN A 87 -3.65 -0.07 11.55
C ASN A 87 -2.12 -0.04 11.67
N ILE A 88 -1.63 -0.34 12.87
CA ILE A 88 -0.21 -0.47 13.21
C ILE A 88 0.18 -1.92 13.53
N GLU A 89 -0.79 -2.83 13.56
CA GLU A 89 -0.64 -4.22 13.95
C GLU A 89 -0.31 -5.11 12.75
N ILE A 90 0.61 -6.06 12.96
CA ILE A 90 1.00 -7.05 11.96
C ILE A 90 -0.23 -7.74 11.38
N ILE A 91 -0.36 -7.70 10.05
CA ILE A 91 -1.48 -8.31 9.33
C ILE A 91 -1.25 -9.81 9.26
N LYS A 92 -2.09 -10.57 9.95
CA LYS A 92 -1.96 -12.03 9.99
C LYS A 92 -2.48 -12.64 8.69
N ASN A 93 -1.79 -13.67 8.23
CA ASN A 93 -2.24 -14.47 7.09
C ASN A 93 -3.41 -15.37 7.50
N PRO A 94 -4.63 -15.16 6.95
CA PRO A 94 -5.78 -15.96 7.31
C PRO A 94 -5.83 -17.31 6.55
N PHE A 95 -4.94 -17.52 5.57
CA PHE A 95 -4.90 -18.69 4.70
C PHE A 95 -3.77 -19.64 5.12
N LYS A 96 -4.08 -20.94 5.12
CA LYS A 96 -3.14 -21.97 5.60
C LYS A 96 -2.08 -22.33 4.57
N THR A 97 -2.44 -22.32 3.28
CA THR A 97 -1.59 -22.82 2.19
C THR A 97 -0.86 -21.71 1.45
N LEU A 98 -1.39 -20.48 1.48
CA LEU A 98 -0.76 -19.32 0.85
C LEU A 98 0.42 -18.82 1.69
N LYS A 99 1.57 -19.49 1.65
CA LYS A 99 2.73 -19.11 2.49
C LYS A 99 3.87 -18.37 1.76
N ASN A 100 4.03 -18.58 0.46
CA ASN A 100 4.98 -17.86 -0.38
C ASN A 100 4.28 -17.47 -1.68
N HIS A 101 3.25 -16.65 -1.56
CA HIS A 101 2.38 -16.28 -2.68
C HIS A 101 2.22 -14.78 -2.75
N PHE A 102 1.85 -14.25 -3.91
CA PHE A 102 1.49 -12.86 -4.02
C PHE A 102 0.41 -12.62 -5.07
N ILE A 103 -0.29 -11.50 -4.91
CA ILE A 103 -1.33 -11.03 -5.83
C ILE A 103 -0.95 -9.62 -6.25
N VAL A 104 -0.96 -9.35 -7.55
CA VAL A 104 -0.81 -8.00 -8.12
C VAL A 104 -2.20 -7.37 -8.22
N GLU A 105 -2.33 -6.10 -7.85
CA GLU A 105 -3.60 -5.35 -7.80
C GLU A 105 -4.74 -6.15 -7.11
N PRO A 106 -4.54 -6.65 -5.87
CA PRO A 106 -5.47 -7.55 -5.15
C PRO A 106 -6.91 -7.03 -5.09
N TYR A 107 -7.10 -5.71 -5.09
CA TYR A 107 -8.41 -5.08 -4.97
C TYR A 107 -8.84 -4.35 -6.24
N GLY A 108 -8.20 -4.64 -7.37
CA GLY A 108 -8.45 -4.06 -8.69
C GLY A 108 -7.50 -2.92 -9.04
N SER A 109 -7.46 -2.56 -10.31
CA SER A 109 -6.50 -1.57 -10.81
C SER A 109 -6.67 -0.21 -10.14
N GLN A 110 -5.54 0.46 -9.90
CA GLN A 110 -5.42 1.75 -9.20
C GLN A 110 -5.87 1.73 -7.72
N ASN A 111 -6.16 0.56 -7.15
CA ASN A 111 -6.45 0.43 -5.73
C ASN A 111 -5.21 -0.02 -4.97
N PHE A 112 -4.93 0.67 -3.87
CA PHE A 112 -3.92 0.24 -2.90
C PHE A 112 -4.24 -1.17 -2.34
N PRO A 113 -3.23 -2.04 -2.10
CA PRO A 113 -1.83 -1.89 -2.51
C PRO A 113 -1.61 -2.41 -3.94
N ASP A 114 -0.47 -2.06 -4.56
CA ASP A 114 -0.09 -2.61 -5.87
C ASP A 114 0.20 -4.12 -5.80
N ILE A 115 0.77 -4.60 -4.69
CA ILE A 115 1.04 -6.03 -4.46
C ILE A 115 0.66 -6.42 -3.04
N LEU A 116 0.03 -7.58 -2.88
CA LEU A 116 -0.20 -8.21 -1.58
C LEU A 116 0.60 -9.51 -1.51
N VAL A 117 1.55 -9.59 -0.58
CA VAL A 117 2.45 -10.74 -0.43
C VAL A 117 2.10 -11.53 0.82
N PHE A 118 1.84 -12.82 0.65
CA PHE A 118 1.66 -13.78 1.74
C PHE A 118 3.00 -14.44 2.04
N CYS A 119 3.52 -14.21 3.25
CA CYS A 119 4.82 -14.68 3.72
C CYS A 119 4.66 -15.40 5.07
N GLY A 120 4.56 -16.73 5.02
CA GLY A 120 4.31 -17.55 6.20
C GLY A 120 2.98 -17.20 6.87
N SER A 121 3.05 -16.76 8.13
CA SER A 121 1.90 -16.34 8.94
C SER A 121 1.55 -14.87 8.81
N VAL A 122 2.25 -14.10 7.96
CA VAL A 122 2.11 -12.64 7.83
C VAL A 122 1.78 -12.27 6.39
N VAL A 123 1.06 -11.16 6.23
CA VAL A 123 0.77 -10.54 4.94
C VAL A 123 1.39 -9.15 4.89
N PHE A 124 2.12 -8.87 3.80
CA PHE A 124 2.74 -7.58 3.57
C PHE A 124 2.13 -6.90 2.34
N PRO A 125 1.46 -5.75 2.52
CA PRO A 125 1.10 -4.89 1.40
C PRO A 125 2.34 -4.14 0.92
N ILE A 126 2.57 -4.14 -0.39
CA ILE A 126 3.64 -3.40 -1.05
C ILE A 126 3.02 -2.37 -1.99
N GLU A 127 3.42 -1.11 -1.85
CA GLU A 127 3.08 -0.03 -2.77
C GLU A 127 4.34 0.39 -3.53
N ILE A 128 4.21 0.53 -4.83
CA ILE A 128 5.27 0.92 -5.76
C ILE A 128 5.00 2.34 -6.23
N LYS A 129 6.01 3.20 -6.10
CA LYS A 129 5.97 4.58 -6.61
C LYS A 129 7.17 4.84 -7.48
N PHE A 130 6.90 5.41 -8.65
CA PHE A 130 7.94 5.68 -9.63
C PHE A 130 7.78 7.09 -10.19
N SER A 131 8.91 7.75 -10.42
CA SER A 131 8.94 9.07 -11.03
C SER A 131 10.07 9.19 -12.04
N LYS A 132 9.87 10.04 -13.05
CA LYS A 132 10.94 10.50 -13.96
C LYS A 132 11.51 11.84 -13.56
N THR A 133 10.82 12.55 -12.67
CA THR A 133 11.19 13.90 -12.27
C THR A 133 12.25 13.82 -11.21
N LYS A 134 13.40 14.44 -11.49
CA LYS A 134 14.51 14.52 -10.54
C LYS A 134 14.09 15.18 -9.24
N ASN A 135 14.69 14.77 -8.12
CA ASN A 135 14.38 15.29 -6.78
C ASN A 135 12.89 15.23 -6.39
N SER A 136 12.10 14.38 -7.05
CA SER A 136 10.71 14.17 -6.69
C SER A 136 10.58 13.36 -5.40
N ARG A 137 9.40 13.40 -4.81
CA ARG A 137 9.04 12.62 -3.62
C ARG A 137 7.78 11.82 -3.90
N PRO A 138 7.53 10.71 -3.18
CA PRO A 138 6.27 9.99 -3.22
C PRO A 138 5.08 10.92 -3.10
N THR A 139 4.05 10.74 -3.92
CA THR A 139 2.81 11.51 -3.81
C THR A 139 1.78 10.74 -3.00
N TRP A 140 1.05 11.46 -2.14
CA TRP A 140 0.06 10.91 -1.22
C TRP A 140 -1.29 11.52 -1.54
N ASN A 141 -1.94 10.96 -2.56
CA ASN A 141 -3.29 11.36 -2.96
C ASN A 141 -4.29 10.42 -2.28
N SER A 142 -5.35 10.98 -1.71
CA SER A 142 -6.46 10.27 -1.05
C SER A 142 -6.09 9.51 0.23
N ASN A 143 -4.85 9.05 0.39
CA ASN A 143 -4.36 8.35 1.58
C ASN A 143 -2.90 8.73 1.91
N LEU A 144 -2.60 8.73 3.21
CA LEU A 144 -1.25 8.77 3.76
C LEU A 144 -0.58 7.39 3.68
N PRO A 145 0.75 7.31 3.77
CA PRO A 145 1.43 6.02 3.88
C PRO A 145 0.91 5.24 5.10
N LYS A 146 0.55 3.97 4.89
CA LYS A 146 0.06 3.07 5.94
C LYS A 146 1.24 2.46 6.69
N SER A 147 1.11 2.37 8.01
CA SER A 147 2.17 1.97 8.95
C SER A 147 3.05 0.83 8.45
N LEU A 148 2.42 -0.31 8.18
CA LEU A 148 3.09 -1.58 7.89
C LEU A 148 3.16 -1.90 6.40
N CYS A 149 2.75 -0.97 5.54
CA CYS A 149 2.98 -1.12 4.12
C CYS A 149 4.45 -0.86 3.82
N ILE A 150 5.03 -1.73 2.99
CA ILE A 150 6.37 -1.53 2.46
C ILE A 150 6.22 -0.71 1.19
N TYR A 151 6.80 0.49 1.18
CA TYR A 151 6.84 1.34 0.01
C TYR A 151 8.16 1.11 -0.72
N ILE A 152 8.11 0.94 -2.03
CA ILE A 152 9.28 0.96 -2.91
C ILE A 152 9.17 2.22 -3.77
N PHE A 153 10.09 3.15 -3.60
CA PHE A 153 10.12 4.39 -4.36
C PHE A 153 11.39 4.47 -5.21
N ALA A 154 11.23 4.80 -6.49
CA ALA A 154 12.36 5.06 -7.36
C ALA A 154 12.16 6.30 -8.25
N ILE A 155 13.27 6.96 -8.55
CA ILE A 155 13.37 7.96 -9.60
C ILE A 155 14.27 7.40 -10.71
N ALA A 156 13.79 7.50 -11.95
CA ALA A 156 14.49 7.02 -13.14
C ALA A 156 15.94 7.53 -13.17
N ASN A 157 16.91 6.61 -13.23
CA ASN A 157 18.34 6.88 -13.30
C ASN A 157 18.91 7.75 -12.16
N GLU A 158 18.21 7.86 -11.02
CA GLU A 158 18.66 8.70 -9.90
C GLU A 158 18.82 7.89 -8.61
N GLY A 159 17.77 7.23 -8.15
CA GLY A 159 17.83 6.52 -6.88
C GLY A 159 16.63 5.63 -6.61
N LEU A 160 16.80 4.73 -5.66
CA LEU A 160 15.79 3.83 -5.15
C LEU A 160 15.87 3.81 -3.63
N THR A 161 14.71 3.75 -2.99
CA THR A 161 14.62 3.46 -1.57
C THR A 161 13.39 2.61 -1.29
N PHE A 162 13.39 1.93 -0.15
CA PHE A 162 12.23 1.26 0.37
C PHE A 162 12.13 1.44 1.88
N PHE A 163 10.91 1.53 2.40
CA PHE A 163 10.66 1.89 3.79
C PHE A 163 9.31 1.37 4.26
N LYS A 164 9.12 1.19 5.57
CA LYS A 164 7.79 1.04 6.14
C LYS A 164 7.09 2.39 6.17
N GLY A 165 5.78 2.43 5.98
CA GLY A 165 5.05 3.69 6.02
C GLY A 165 5.25 4.49 7.31
N GLU A 166 5.43 3.83 8.45
CA GLU A 166 5.72 4.51 9.73
C GLU A 166 7.11 5.14 9.82
N ASP A 167 8.09 4.60 9.08
CA ASP A 167 9.44 5.18 9.04
C ASP A 167 9.46 6.48 8.23
N PHE A 168 8.52 6.63 7.29
CA PHE A 168 8.34 7.82 6.46
C PHE A 168 7.44 8.86 7.15
N LEU A 169 6.37 8.39 7.81
CA LEU A 169 5.42 9.22 8.54
C LEU A 169 5.01 8.50 9.82
N SER A 170 5.45 9.04 10.97
CA SER A 170 5.17 8.42 12.26
C SER A 170 3.67 8.25 12.51
N ASN A 171 3.35 7.26 13.34
CA ASN A 171 1.97 6.87 13.62
C ASN A 171 1.16 8.03 14.23
N ASP A 172 1.77 8.80 15.12
CA ASP A 172 1.13 9.97 15.75
C ASP A 172 0.81 11.06 14.74
N VAL A 173 1.75 11.40 13.86
CA VAL A 173 1.53 12.42 12.82
C VAL A 173 0.48 11.93 11.82
N ARG A 174 0.51 10.65 11.44
CA ARG A 174 -0.50 10.05 10.56
C ARG A 174 -1.90 10.12 11.17
N ILE A 175 -2.05 9.79 12.45
CA ILE A 175 -3.32 9.87 13.17
C ILE A 175 -3.81 11.32 13.21
N ALA A 176 -2.93 12.27 13.58
CA ALA A 176 -3.27 13.69 13.63
C ALA A 176 -3.77 14.22 12.27
N LEU A 177 -3.07 13.90 11.18
CA LEU A 177 -3.45 14.30 9.83
C LEU A 177 -4.76 13.65 9.35
N ASN A 178 -4.97 12.36 9.67
CA ASN A 178 -6.23 11.68 9.35
C ASN A 178 -7.42 12.33 10.09
N ASN A 179 -7.25 12.60 11.39
CA ASN A 179 -8.27 13.23 12.23
C ASN A 179 -8.63 14.63 11.72
N PHE A 180 -7.64 15.43 11.32
CA PHE A 180 -7.88 16.77 10.74
C PHE A 180 -8.85 16.72 9.55
N PHE A 181 -8.63 15.80 8.60
CA PHE A 181 -9.52 15.68 7.44
C PHE A 181 -10.89 15.09 7.80
N ASP A 182 -10.96 14.18 8.77
CA ASP A 182 -12.24 13.63 9.23
C ASP A 182 -13.09 14.71 9.90
N ASP A 183 -12.47 15.61 10.67
CA ASP A 183 -13.13 16.75 11.28
C ASP A 183 -13.55 17.81 10.26
N LEU A 184 -12.72 18.11 9.26
CA LEU A 184 -13.12 18.96 8.12
C LEU A 184 -14.36 18.40 7.43
N THR A 185 -14.41 17.08 7.22
CA THR A 185 -15.55 16.42 6.57
C THR A 185 -16.81 16.48 7.43
N LYS A 186 -16.70 16.26 8.75
CA LYS A 186 -17.83 16.36 9.69
C LYS A 186 -18.40 17.77 9.79
N LYS A 187 -17.57 18.79 9.63
CA LYS A 187 -17.99 20.21 9.66
C LYS A 187 -18.72 20.65 8.39
N LEU A 188 -18.74 19.84 7.32
CA LEU A 188 -19.54 20.13 6.13
C LEU A 188 -21.02 19.88 6.45
N ASP A 189 -21.76 20.97 6.64
CA ASP A 189 -23.21 20.92 6.81
C ASP A 189 -23.91 20.73 5.45
N TYR A 190 -23.80 19.51 4.92
CA TYR A 190 -24.45 19.13 3.67
C TYR A 190 -25.98 19.27 3.74
N LYS A 191 -26.56 19.14 4.93
CA LYS A 191 -28.01 19.26 5.10
C LYS A 191 -28.45 20.70 4.88
N SER A 192 -27.83 21.66 5.56
CA SER A 192 -28.13 23.10 5.37
C SER A 192 -27.81 23.54 3.95
N LEU A 193 -26.69 23.09 3.37
CA LEU A 193 -26.36 23.38 1.97
C LEU A 193 -27.42 22.85 1.01
N LYS A 194 -27.90 21.62 1.20
CA LYS A 194 -28.94 21.01 0.37
C LYS A 194 -30.24 21.80 0.45
N GLU A 195 -30.66 22.24 1.63
CA GLU A 195 -31.86 23.06 1.78
C GLU A 195 -31.71 24.43 1.11
N LYS A 196 -30.55 25.10 1.23
CA LYS A 196 -30.26 26.35 0.52
C LYS A 196 -30.28 26.22 -1.01
N ILE A 197 -29.85 25.08 -1.54
CA ILE A 197 -29.84 24.83 -2.99
C ILE A 197 -31.26 24.58 -3.51
N LYS A 198 -32.09 23.84 -2.77
CA LYS A 198 -33.49 23.56 -3.17
C LYS A 198 -34.34 24.83 -3.35
N THR A 199 -34.01 25.90 -2.63
CA THR A 199 -34.74 27.18 -2.71
C THR A 199 -34.29 28.07 -3.87
N GLN A 200 -33.30 27.64 -4.68
CA GLN A 200 -32.84 28.38 -5.85
C GLN A 200 -33.55 27.85 -7.11
N GLU A 201 -34.04 28.75 -7.96
CA GLU A 201 -34.67 28.39 -9.24
C GLU A 201 -33.63 27.75 -10.19
N GLU A 202 -33.94 26.53 -10.65
CA GLU A 202 -33.43 25.74 -11.79
C GLU A 202 -31.93 25.75 -12.18
N ASN A 203 -30.99 26.14 -11.31
CA ASN A 203 -29.58 26.32 -11.71
C ASN A 203 -28.59 25.22 -11.26
N ASN A 204 -29.03 24.18 -10.54
CA ASN A 204 -28.18 23.02 -10.17
C ASN A 204 -28.77 21.68 -10.67
N ILE A 205 -29.22 21.65 -11.93
CA ILE A 205 -29.88 20.48 -12.56
C ILE A 205 -29.04 19.19 -12.54
N PHE A 206 -27.72 19.30 -12.42
CA PHE A 206 -26.80 18.15 -12.36
C PHE A 206 -26.35 17.79 -10.94
N GLY A 207 -26.81 18.51 -9.91
CA GLY A 207 -26.51 18.19 -8.51
C GLY A 207 -25.05 18.43 -8.10
N LEU A 208 -24.39 19.46 -8.64
CA LEU A 208 -23.07 19.89 -8.21
C LEU A 208 -23.05 20.15 -6.69
N TYR A 209 -22.03 19.64 -6.02
CA TYR A 209 -21.85 19.78 -4.58
C TYR A 209 -20.36 19.88 -4.22
N PRO A 210 -20.00 20.50 -3.08
CA PRO A 210 -18.61 20.57 -2.62
C PRO A 210 -18.06 19.19 -2.27
N TYR A 211 -16.84 18.91 -2.73
CA TYR A 211 -16.10 17.69 -2.39
C TYR A 211 -14.73 18.06 -1.83
N VAL A 212 -14.43 17.61 -0.60
CA VAL A 212 -13.10 17.79 0.01
C VAL A 212 -12.20 16.65 -0.44
N ARG A 213 -11.25 16.96 -1.32
CA ARG A 213 -10.22 16.01 -1.75
C ARG A 213 -9.09 15.98 -0.73
N LYS A 214 -8.79 14.80 -0.17
CA LYS A 214 -7.60 14.60 0.66
C LYS A 214 -6.36 14.53 -0.25
N ALA A 215 -5.47 15.49 -0.14
CA ALA A 215 -4.18 15.52 -0.85
C ALA A 215 -3.12 16.11 0.07
N PHE A 216 -1.94 15.49 0.12
CA PHE A 216 -0.86 15.91 1.00
C PHE A 216 0.32 16.41 0.17
N GLN A 217 0.85 17.57 0.55
CA GLN A 217 1.99 18.21 -0.09
C GLN A 217 3.11 18.43 0.92
N TYR A 218 4.34 18.50 0.41
CA TYR A 218 5.52 18.77 1.23
C TYR A 218 5.66 20.27 1.48
N SER A 219 5.77 20.69 2.74
CA SER A 219 6.04 22.06 3.15
C SER A 219 7.14 22.08 4.23
N LYS A 220 8.09 23.00 4.10
CA LYS A 220 9.15 23.20 5.10
C LYS A 220 8.59 23.60 6.46
N GLU A 221 7.47 24.31 6.49
CA GLU A 221 6.79 24.71 7.73
C GLU A 221 6.35 23.51 8.58
N PHE A 222 6.06 22.37 7.94
CA PHE A 222 5.65 21.13 8.60
C PHE A 222 6.81 20.15 8.78
N CYS A 223 8.03 20.52 8.42
CA CYS A 223 9.22 19.70 8.68
C CYS A 223 9.65 19.87 10.14
N THR A 224 9.81 18.74 10.85
CA THR A 224 10.30 18.73 12.24
C THR A 224 11.82 18.75 12.35
N LEU A 225 12.52 18.55 11.24
CA LEU A 225 13.98 18.56 11.16
C LEU A 225 14.43 19.81 10.40
N ASP A 226 15.42 20.51 10.94
CA ASP A 226 16.01 21.72 10.36
C ASP A 226 17.04 21.40 9.25
N VAL A 227 16.83 20.30 8.53
CA VAL A 227 17.74 19.80 7.49
C VAL A 227 16.95 19.43 6.25
N ASN A 228 17.43 19.91 5.11
CA ASN A 228 16.88 19.57 3.79
C ASN A 228 17.37 18.17 3.38
N ILE A 229 16.80 17.12 3.97
CA ILE A 229 17.20 15.73 3.72
C ILE A 229 16.66 15.27 2.36
N ASN A 230 17.54 14.67 1.56
CA ASN A 230 17.16 13.97 0.33
C ASN A 230 16.50 12.62 0.69
N ILE A 231 15.47 12.21 -0.03
CA ILE A 231 14.84 10.90 0.18
C ILE A 231 15.77 9.72 -0.12
N PHE A 232 16.88 9.94 -0.84
CA PHE A 232 17.93 8.97 -1.08
C PHE A 232 19.17 9.18 -0.20
N GLU A 233 19.06 9.95 0.88
CA GLU A 233 20.15 10.16 1.82
C GLU A 233 20.65 8.83 2.38
N LYS A 234 21.97 8.61 2.35
CA LYS A 234 22.56 7.27 2.55
C LYS A 234 22.22 6.67 3.92
N GLU A 235 22.42 7.44 4.99
CA GLU A 235 22.18 6.96 6.35
C GLU A 235 20.69 6.75 6.64
N LEU A 236 19.83 7.61 6.06
CA LEU A 236 18.38 7.48 6.18
C LEU A 236 17.89 6.21 5.47
N ASN A 237 18.33 6.00 4.23
CA ASN A 237 18.00 4.79 3.46
C ASN A 237 18.48 3.53 4.16
N LYS A 238 19.73 3.51 4.65
CA LYS A 238 20.25 2.36 5.39
C LYS A 238 19.36 2.00 6.58
N LYS A 239 18.91 2.99 7.35
CA LYS A 239 17.97 2.79 8.46
C LYS A 239 16.63 2.22 7.97
N TRP A 240 16.01 2.85 6.97
CA TRP A 240 14.73 2.40 6.42
C TRP A 240 14.79 0.98 5.85
N HIS A 241 15.86 0.65 5.13
CA HIS A 241 16.05 -0.65 4.52
C HIS A 241 16.18 -1.73 5.59
N ASN A 242 17.02 -1.48 6.60
CA ASN A 242 17.19 -2.37 7.75
C ASN A 242 15.87 -2.60 8.48
N ASN A 243 15.06 -1.55 8.68
CA ASN A 243 13.77 -1.66 9.34
C ASN A 243 12.78 -2.55 8.56
N VAL A 244 12.76 -2.47 7.23
CA VAL A 244 11.97 -3.37 6.39
C VAL A 244 12.48 -4.81 6.50
N ILE A 245 13.80 -5.03 6.47
CA ILE A 245 14.37 -6.38 6.60
C ILE A 245 14.04 -6.98 7.98
N LYS A 246 14.19 -6.22 9.07
CA LYS A 246 13.84 -6.65 10.43
C LYS A 246 12.36 -7.04 10.55
N LEU A 247 11.46 -6.19 10.04
CA LEU A 247 10.02 -6.46 10.00
C LEU A 247 9.71 -7.80 9.32
N ILE A 248 10.40 -8.09 8.21
CA ILE A 248 10.17 -9.31 7.44
C ILE A 248 10.71 -10.55 8.15
N LYS A 249 11.86 -10.43 8.83
CA LYS A 249 12.47 -11.54 9.59
C LYS A 249 11.71 -11.83 10.88
N GLY A 250 10.94 -10.87 11.38
CA GLY A 250 10.27 -10.96 12.69
C GLY A 250 11.24 -10.73 13.85
N ASP A 251 12.36 -10.05 13.56
CA ASP A 251 13.38 -9.72 14.56
C ASP A 251 12.98 -8.40 15.25
N ASP A 252 12.16 -8.50 16.30
CA ASP A 252 11.85 -7.39 17.21
C ASP A 252 12.96 -7.16 18.26
N SER A 253 14.23 -7.42 17.91
CA SER A 253 15.35 -6.98 18.74
C SER A 253 15.73 -5.54 18.40
N ASP A 254 15.15 -4.64 19.19
CA ASP A 254 15.83 -3.40 19.58
C ASP A 254 17.05 -3.80 20.43
N GLU A 255 18.20 -3.99 19.78
CA GLU A 255 19.51 -3.78 20.40
C GLU A 255 19.90 -2.30 20.25
#